data_AF-A0A920VAC0-F1
#
_entry.id   AF-A0A920VAC0-F1
#
_cell.length_a   1.000
_cell.length_b   1.000
_cell.length_c   1.000
_cell.angle_alpha   90.00
_cell.angle_beta   90.00
_cell.angle_gamma   90.00
#
_symmetry.space_group_name_H-M   'P 1'
#
loop_
_entity.id
_entity.type
_entity.pdbx_description
1 polymer ?
#
loop_
_entity_poly.entity_id
_entity_poly.type
_entity_poly.pdbx_seq_one_letter_code
_entity_poly.pdbx_strand_id
1 'polypeptide(L)' 'MKFLLGTTESEKIPITVLSRCLKFNLKKISEEKLLQIEEICDQEKIQYEERALELISEMADGR' A
#
# COMPACT_ATOMS: atom_id res chain seq x y z
N MET A 1 -19.56 -11.44 -16.67
CA MET A 1 -18.10 -11.63 -16.43
C MET A 1 -17.54 -10.30 -15.91
N LYS A 2 -16.65 -10.31 -14.91
CA LYS A 2 -16.02 -9.10 -14.34
C LYS A 2 -14.50 -9.22 -14.45
N PHE A 3 -13.82 -8.11 -14.70
CA PHE A 3 -12.35 -8.05 -14.82
C PHE A 3 -11.79 -7.07 -13.78
N LEU A 4 -10.63 -7.41 -13.21
CA LEU A 4 -9.85 -6.57 -12.32
C LEU A 4 -8.48 -6.37 -12.97
N LEU A 5 -8.07 -5.11 -13.14
CA LEU A 5 -6.83 -4.72 -13.79
C LEU A 5 -6.01 -3.88 -12.81
N GLY A 6 -4.74 -4.24 -12.60
CA GLY A 6 -3.79 -3.49 -11.77
C GLY A 6 -2.60 -3.03 -12.59
N THR A 7 -2.23 -1.74 -12.50
CA THR A 7 -1.03 -1.17 -13.15
C THR A 7 -0.36 -0.18 -12.21
N THR A 8 0.97 -0.12 -12.24
CA THR A 8 1.77 0.93 -11.59
C THR A 8 1.91 2.17 -12.49
N GLU A 9 1.69 2.05 -13.80
CA GLU A 9 1.86 3.12 -14.79
C GLU A 9 0.57 3.32 -15.59
N SER A 10 -0.38 4.09 -15.04
CA SER A 10 -1.71 4.22 -15.63
C SER A 10 -1.74 4.94 -16.99
N GLU A 11 -0.73 5.76 -17.26
CA GLU A 11 -0.58 6.51 -18.51
C GLU A 11 -0.06 5.70 -19.70
N LYS A 12 0.52 4.51 -19.47
CA LYS A 12 0.87 3.59 -20.55
C LYS A 12 -0.33 2.76 -21.06
N ILE A 13 -1.47 2.82 -20.37
CA ILE A 13 -2.66 2.07 -20.77
C ILE A 13 -3.39 2.81 -21.90
N PRO A 14 -3.73 2.11 -23.01
CA PRO A 14 -4.53 2.70 -24.09
C PRO A 14 -5.86 3.27 -23.59
N ILE A 15 -6.23 4.45 -24.10
CA ILE A 15 -7.47 5.14 -23.69
C ILE A 15 -8.74 4.32 -23.96
N THR A 16 -8.69 3.38 -24.90
CA THR A 16 -9.79 2.46 -25.24
C THR A 16 -10.11 1.45 -24.14
N VAL A 17 -9.13 1.16 -23.26
CA VAL A 17 -9.31 0.34 -22.06
C VAL A 17 -9.79 1.22 -20.92
N LEU A 18 -9.15 2.39 -20.73
CA LEU A 18 -9.53 3.34 -19.68
C LEU A 18 -10.98 3.83 -19.81
N SER A 19 -11.50 3.99 -21.04
CA SER A 19 -12.88 4.43 -21.29
C SER A 19 -13.94 3.39 -20.92
N ARG A 20 -13.55 2.14 -20.70
CA ARG A 20 -14.46 1.02 -20.39
C ARG A 20 -14.29 0.49 -18.97
N CYS A 21 -13.37 1.05 -18.19
CA CYS A 21 -13.02 0.57 -16.86
C CYS A 21 -13.21 1.67 -15.81
N LEU A 22 -13.68 1.27 -14.63
CA LEU A 22 -13.68 2.14 -13.46
C LEU A 22 -12.25 2.21 -12.92
N LYS A 23 -11.65 3.41 -12.96
CA LYS A 23 -10.30 3.63 -12.46
C LYS A 23 -10.32 3.92 -10.96
N PHE A 24 -9.66 3.06 -10.18
CA PHE A 24 -9.35 3.32 -8.78
C PHE A 24 -7.87 3.66 -8.64
N ASN A 25 -7.57 4.86 -8.16
CA ASN A 25 -6.22 5.22 -7.74
C ASN A 25 -6.06 4.84 -6.27
N LEU A 26 -5.24 3.83 -6.00
CA LEU A 26 -4.87 3.49 -4.64
C LEU A 26 -3.92 4.59 -4.13
N LYS A 27 -4.34 5.31 -3.09
CA LYS A 27 -3.46 6.25 -2.41
C LYS A 27 -2.42 5.46 -1.62
N LYS A 28 -1.23 6.05 -1.44
CA LYS A 28 -0.28 5.54 -0.45
C LYS A 28 -0.97 5.52 0.91
N ILE A 29 -0.75 4.44 1.66
CA ILE A 29 -1.10 4.36 3.07
C ILE A 29 -0.19 5.39 3.77
N SER A 30 -0.76 6.35 4.50
CA SER A 30 -0.04 7.46 5.13
C SER A 30 -0.13 7.38 6.65
N GLU A 31 0.99 7.70 7.32
CA GLU A 31 1.30 7.88 8.77
C GLU A 31 0.76 6.87 9.82
N GLU A 32 -0.43 6.30 9.63
CA GLU A 32 -1.03 5.28 10.52
C GLU A 32 -0.33 3.89 10.41
N LYS A 33 0.72 3.77 9.58
CA LYS A 33 1.46 2.52 9.37
C LYS A 33 2.14 2.02 10.63
N LEU A 34 2.67 2.91 11.48
CA LEU A 34 3.41 2.49 12.66
C LEU A 34 2.49 1.73 13.64
N LEU A 35 1.34 2.33 13.95
CA LEU A 35 0.31 1.73 14.80
C LEU A 35 -0.17 0.39 14.24
N GLN A 36 -0.35 0.29 12.91
CA GLN A 36 -0.74 -0.97 12.27
C GLN A 36 0.33 -2.06 12.39
N ILE A 37 1.61 -1.71 12.27
CA ILE A 37 2.69 -2.68 12.39
C ILE A 37 2.80 -3.19 13.85
N GLU A 38 2.63 -2.30 14.83
CA GLU A 38 2.55 -2.68 16.25
C GLU A 38 1.40 -3.64 16.50
N GLU A 39 0.19 -3.30 16.04
CA GLU A 39 -1.00 -4.17 16.17
C GLU A 39 -0.78 -5.56 15.56
N ILE A 40 -0.12 -5.64 14.40
CA ILE A 40 0.22 -6.92 13.74
C ILE A 40 1.25 -7.69 14.56
N CYS A 41 2.31 -7.04 15.03
CA CYS A 41 3.34 -7.68 15.83
C CYS A 41 2.78 -8.22 17.16
N ASP A 42 1.88 -7.47 17.80
CA ASP A 42 1.19 -7.89 19.01
C ASP A 42 0.28 -9.12 18.76
N GLN A 43 -0.45 -9.14 17.64
CA GLN A 43 -1.28 -10.28 17.25
C GLN A 43 -0.45 -11.53 16.97
N GLU A 44 0.68 -11.38 16.28
CA GLU A 44 1.60 -12.47 15.94
C GLU A 44 2.55 -12.84 17.10
N LYS A 45 2.48 -12.11 18.23
CA LYS A 45 3.37 -12.26 19.41
C LYS A 45 4.85 -12.17 19.06
N ILE A 46 5.18 -11.27 18.14
CA ILE A 46 6.55 -10.97 17.72
C ILE A 46 7.10 -9.90 18.64
N GLN A 47 8.28 -10.12 19.21
CA GLN A 47 9.00 -9.07 19.93
C GLN A 47 9.59 -8.08 18.93
N TYR A 48 9.40 -6.79 19.19
CA TYR A 48 9.90 -5.71 18.37
C TYR A 48 10.48 -4.59 19.24
N GLU A 49 11.33 -3.77 18.63
CA GLU A 49 11.82 -2.52 19.21
C GLU A 49 11.08 -1.37 18.54
N GLU A 50 10.55 -0.42 19.32
CA GLU A 50 9.83 0.76 18.83
C GLU A 50 10.64 1.50 17.75
N ARG A 51 11.94 1.67 17.99
CA ARG A 51 12.86 2.30 17.03
C ARG A 51 13.02 1.53 15.71
N ALA A 52 12.93 0.19 15.76
CA ALA A 52 12.99 -0.63 14.56
C ALA A 52 11.71 -0.47 13.72
N LEU A 53 10.55 -0.39 14.38
CA LEU A 53 9.28 -0.15 13.69
C LEU A 53 9.21 1.25 13.08
N GLU A 54 9.73 2.27 13.78
CA GLU A 54 9.87 3.63 13.23
C GLU A 54 10.68 3.63 11.92
N LEU A 55 11.83 2.97 11.91
CA LEU A 55 12.70 2.88 10.74
C LEU A 55 12.02 2.13 9.58
N ILE A 56 11.35 1.02 9.88
CA ILE A 56 10.60 0.26 8.87
C ILE A 56 9.47 1.11 8.29
N SER A 57 8.73 1.83 9.13
CA SER A 57 7.65 2.73 8.73
C SER A 57 8.18 3.85 7.82
N GLU A 58 9.33 4.45 8.16
CA GLU A 58 9.99 5.48 7.35
C GLU A 58 10.45 4.94 5.98
N MET A 59 11.05 3.75 5.94
CA MET A 59 11.48 3.11 4.67
C MET A 59 10.29 2.65 3.82
N ALA A 60 9.20 2.21 4.44
CA ALA A 60 8.00 1.72 3.75
C ALA A 60 7.20 2.82 3.04
N ASP A 61 7.45 4.10 3.32
CA ASP A 61 6.85 5.21 2.58
C ASP A 61 7.58 5.55 1.26
N GLY A 62 8.70 4.87 1.01
CA GLY A 62 9.43 4.90 -0.24
C GLY A 62 10.27 6.16 -0.40
N ARG A 63 11.28 6.30 0.45
CA ARG A 63 12.52 7.02 0.11
C ARG A 63 13.62 6.03 -0.23
#